data_AF-A0A2V9WUD5-F1
#
_entry.id   AF-A0A2V9WUD5-F1
#
_cell.length_a   1.000
_cell.length_b   1.000
_cell.length_c   1.000
_cell.angle_alpha   90.00
_cell.angle_beta   90.00
_cell.angle_gamma   90.00
#
_symmetry.space_group_name_H-M   'P 1'
#
loop_
_entity.id
_entity.type
_entity.pdbx_description
1 polymer ?
#
loop_
_entity_poly.entity_id
_entity_poly.type
_entity_poly.pdbx_seq_one_letter_code
_entity_poly.pdbx_strand_id
1 'polypeptide(L)'
;MGASILSASRDGVTLHSIEGFYTCGSGSETAHSILSFFNQQSHMTLAETVYHVTAAKFMSERTAGVGPRTLLRIATRAGNSSDQWNGYFVQMDEIEEIRQLWKKYTTSVIPPEAEDKIVTILGKRGKLHVSQDHMVRRINDSLDYQKRGPG
;
A
#
# COMPACT_ATOMS: atom_id res chain seq x y z
N MET A 1 13.35 -8.11 14.50
CA MET A 1 13.88 -7.85 13.14
C MET A 1 12.71 -7.45 12.25
N GLY A 2 12.73 -6.24 11.68
CA GLY A 2 11.71 -5.78 10.74
C GLY A 2 11.82 -6.50 9.39
N ALA A 3 10.82 -6.31 8.52
CA ALA A 3 10.90 -6.77 7.14
C ALA A 3 11.92 -5.93 6.36
N SER A 4 12.76 -6.59 5.55
CA SER A 4 13.75 -5.93 4.69
C SER A 4 13.42 -6.16 3.23
N ILE A 5 13.60 -5.13 2.41
CA ILE A 5 13.45 -5.21 0.95
C ILE A 5 14.85 -5.36 0.34
N LEU A 6 15.03 -6.41 -0.47
CA LEU A 6 16.26 -6.71 -1.18
C LEU A 6 15.98 -6.74 -2.68
N SER A 7 16.87 -6.17 -3.48
CA SER A 7 16.89 -6.37 -4.92
C SER A 7 18.11 -7.14 -5.34
N ALA A 8 17.96 -8.07 -6.29
CA ALA A 8 19.08 -8.75 -6.93
C ALA A 8 19.24 -8.24 -8.36
N SER A 9 20.45 -7.86 -8.74
CA SER A 9 20.84 -7.49 -10.10
C SER A 9 22.10 -8.24 -10.51
N ARG A 10 22.61 -7.97 -11.71
CA ARG A 10 23.92 -8.49 -12.16
C ARG A 10 25.06 -8.05 -11.23
N ASP A 11 24.92 -6.91 -10.59
CA ASP A 11 25.95 -6.28 -9.75
C ASP A 11 25.88 -6.75 -8.29
N GLY A 12 24.93 -7.64 -7.96
CA GLY A 12 24.80 -8.25 -6.64
C GLY A 12 23.45 -7.98 -5.98
N VAL A 13 23.45 -7.98 -4.65
CA VAL A 13 22.24 -7.79 -3.83
C VAL A 13 22.32 -6.44 -3.12
N THR A 14 21.27 -5.64 -3.24
CA THR A 14 21.14 -4.32 -2.61
C THR A 14 20.00 -4.34 -1.59
N LEU A 15 20.24 -3.74 -0.43
CA LEU A 15 19.28 -3.55 0.65
C LEU A 15 18.60 -2.18 0.53
N HIS A 16 17.27 -2.16 0.55
CA HIS A 16 16.41 -0.96 0.45
C HIS A 16 15.70 -0.68 1.77
N SER A 17 16.45 -0.70 2.88
CA SER A 17 15.87 -0.56 4.23
C SER A 17 15.53 0.88 4.59
N ILE A 18 16.13 1.87 3.92
CA ILE A 18 15.94 3.30 4.22
C ILE A 18 14.72 3.82 3.46
N GLU A 19 14.62 3.47 2.18
CA GLU A 19 13.57 3.91 1.26
C GLU A 19 12.22 3.28 1.61
N GLY A 20 12.23 2.06 2.17
CA GLY A 20 11.01 1.34 2.52
C GLY A 20 10.20 0.86 1.31
N PHE A 21 10.70 1.04 0.09
CA PHE A 21 10.15 0.50 -1.14
C PHE A 21 11.26 0.27 -2.18
N TYR A 22 10.95 -0.53 -3.20
CA TYR A 22 11.81 -0.75 -4.35
C TYR A 22 10.96 -0.88 -5.63
N THR A 23 11.49 -0.42 -6.76
CA THR A 23 10.83 -0.51 -8.06
C THR A 23 11.78 -1.08 -9.11
N CYS A 24 11.25 -1.80 -10.09
CA CYS A 24 12.04 -2.41 -11.15
C CYS A 24 11.22 -2.56 -12.45
N GLY A 25 11.91 -2.93 -13.54
CA GLY A 25 11.31 -3.08 -14.87
C GLY A 25 11.11 -1.74 -15.60
N SER A 26 10.48 -1.78 -16.78
CA SER A 26 10.36 -0.59 -17.63
C SER A 26 9.52 0.54 -17.02
N GLY A 27 8.63 0.23 -16.08
CA GLY A 27 7.82 1.21 -15.37
C GLY A 27 8.43 1.75 -14.07
N SER A 28 9.69 1.43 -13.77
CA SER A 28 10.33 1.74 -12.48
C SER A 28 10.40 3.24 -12.21
N GLU A 29 10.83 4.04 -13.18
CA GLU A 29 10.97 5.50 -13.02
C GLU A 29 9.63 6.14 -12.64
N THR A 30 8.56 5.80 -13.36
CA THR A 30 7.21 6.28 -13.05
C THR A 30 6.74 5.80 -11.68
N ALA A 31 6.94 4.51 -11.35
CA ALA A 31 6.54 3.98 -10.06
C ALA A 31 7.28 4.67 -8.91
N HIS A 32 8.58 4.89 -9.08
CA HIS A 32 9.42 5.57 -8.11
C HIS A 32 8.95 7.02 -7.92
N SER A 33 8.71 7.77 -8.99
CA SER A 33 8.20 9.14 -8.89
C SER A 33 6.89 9.21 -8.11
N ILE A 34 5.98 8.25 -8.32
CA ILE A 34 4.69 8.22 -7.61
C ILE A 34 4.87 7.85 -6.13
N LEU A 35 5.68 6.84 -5.81
CA LEU A 35 5.94 6.47 -4.42
C LEU A 35 6.66 7.60 -3.67
N SER A 36 7.58 8.31 -4.32
CA SER A 36 8.21 9.51 -3.77
C SER A 36 7.22 10.66 -3.59
N PHE A 37 6.30 10.87 -4.53
CA PHE A 37 5.24 11.88 -4.42
C PHE A 37 4.32 11.62 -3.21
N PHE A 38 3.99 10.36 -2.94
CA PHE A 38 3.25 9.95 -1.75
C PHE A 38 4.09 9.94 -0.47
N ASN A 39 5.39 10.19 -0.56
CA ASN A 39 6.34 10.06 0.55
C ASN A 39 6.19 8.68 1.23
N GLN A 40 6.11 7.60 0.44
CA GLN A 40 5.93 6.25 0.96
C GLN A 40 7.05 5.90 1.94
N GLN A 41 6.67 5.47 3.15
CA GLN A 41 7.61 5.12 4.22
C GLN A 41 7.22 3.81 4.90
N SER A 42 8.20 3.17 5.56
CA SER A 42 8.04 1.87 6.23
C SER A 42 7.08 1.90 7.44
N HIS A 43 6.81 3.08 8.01
CA HIS A 43 5.92 3.26 9.15
C HIS A 43 4.45 3.48 8.76
N MET A 44 4.15 3.62 7.45
CA MET A 44 2.79 3.82 6.98
C MET A 44 1.91 2.61 7.25
N THR A 45 0.61 2.85 7.40
CA THR A 45 -0.34 1.77 7.56
C THR A 45 -0.39 0.88 6.32
N LEU A 46 -0.91 -0.34 6.49
CA LEU A 46 -1.09 -1.25 5.35
C LEU A 46 -2.06 -0.67 4.31
N ALA A 47 -3.10 0.05 4.74
CA ALA A 47 -4.08 0.65 3.84
C ALA A 47 -3.45 1.78 2.99
N GLU A 48 -2.71 2.70 3.64
CA GLU A 48 -1.94 3.75 2.94
C GLU A 48 -0.95 3.13 1.96
N THR A 49 -0.18 2.13 2.42
CA THR A 49 0.79 1.43 1.57
C THR A 49 0.13 0.81 0.35
N VAL A 50 -0.99 0.09 0.52
CA VAL A 50 -1.75 -0.52 -0.59
C VAL A 50 -2.24 0.55 -1.56
N TYR A 51 -2.75 1.68 -1.06
CA TYR A 51 -3.17 2.80 -1.91
C TYR A 51 -1.99 3.37 -2.72
N HIS A 52 -0.83 3.61 -2.09
CA HIS A 52 0.35 4.17 -2.76
C HIS A 52 0.96 3.21 -3.79
N VAL A 53 1.15 1.92 -3.46
CA VAL A 53 1.74 0.95 -4.41
C VAL A 53 0.82 0.65 -5.57
N THR A 54 -0.50 0.60 -5.35
CA THR A 54 -1.47 0.43 -6.45
C THR A 54 -1.51 1.66 -7.34
N ALA A 55 -1.52 2.87 -6.77
CA ALA A 55 -1.41 4.12 -7.53
C ALA A 55 -0.14 4.16 -8.40
N ALA A 56 1.02 3.81 -7.82
CA ALA A 56 2.29 3.73 -8.53
C ALA A 56 2.21 2.75 -9.71
N LYS A 57 1.68 1.55 -9.47
CA LYS A 57 1.47 0.56 -10.51
C LYS A 57 0.53 1.07 -11.61
N PHE A 58 -0.61 1.65 -11.27
CA PHE A 58 -1.60 2.16 -12.24
C PHE A 58 -1.03 3.28 -13.10
N MET A 59 -0.19 4.13 -12.53
CA MET A 59 0.49 5.19 -13.29
C MET A 59 1.53 4.62 -14.26
N SER A 60 2.31 3.62 -13.82
CA SER A 60 3.31 2.95 -14.67
C SER A 60 2.71 2.19 -15.85
N GLU A 61 1.43 1.85 -15.86
CA GLU A 61 0.75 1.17 -16.99
C GLU A 61 0.76 1.98 -18.30
N ARG A 62 1.08 3.27 -18.24
CA ARG A 62 1.29 4.10 -19.44
C ARG A 62 2.64 3.88 -20.10
N THR A 63 3.60 3.27 -19.41
CA THR A 63 4.94 3.03 -19.92
C THR A 63 4.98 1.78 -20.78
N ALA A 64 5.68 1.84 -21.91
CA ALA A 64 5.82 0.71 -22.81
C ALA A 64 6.37 -0.53 -22.07
N GLY A 65 5.75 -1.69 -22.31
CA GLY A 65 6.08 -2.94 -21.62
C GLY A 65 5.41 -3.15 -20.26
N VAL A 66 4.68 -2.17 -19.72
CA VAL A 66 3.92 -2.32 -18.48
C VAL A 66 2.46 -2.64 -18.80
N GLY A 67 2.05 -3.89 -18.61
CA GLY A 67 0.67 -4.32 -18.85
C GLY A 67 -0.33 -3.83 -17.78
N PRO A 68 -1.63 -3.75 -18.11
CA PRO A 68 -2.69 -3.25 -17.22
C PRO A 68 -3.13 -4.25 -16.13
N ARG A 69 -2.68 -5.51 -16.24
CA ARG A 69 -2.96 -6.53 -15.23
C ARG A 69 -2.03 -6.33 -14.04
N THR A 70 -2.65 -6.23 -12.87
CA THR A 70 -1.95 -6.03 -11.60
C THR A 70 -2.15 -7.25 -10.72
N LEU A 71 -1.06 -7.74 -10.14
CA LEU A 71 -1.07 -8.73 -9.08
C LEU A 71 -0.55 -8.05 -7.81
N LEU A 72 -1.32 -8.13 -6.73
CA LEU A 72 -0.93 -7.58 -5.44
C LEU A 72 -0.92 -8.71 -4.41
N ARG A 73 0.23 -8.92 -3.79
CA ARG A 73 0.39 -9.87 -2.69
C ARG A 73 0.71 -9.11 -1.41
N ILE A 74 -0.03 -9.42 -0.36
CA ILE A 74 0.24 -8.91 0.98
C ILE A 74 0.84 -10.05 1.77
N ALA A 75 2.04 -9.83 2.32
CA ALA A 75 2.78 -10.85 3.05
C ALA A 75 3.22 -10.32 4.42
N THR A 76 3.09 -11.16 5.43
CA THR A 76 3.52 -10.92 6.80
C THR A 76 4.38 -12.09 7.26
N ARG A 77 5.33 -11.81 8.16
CA ARG A 77 6.11 -12.87 8.79
C ARG A 77 5.23 -13.59 9.82
N ALA A 78 5.16 -14.92 9.74
CA ALA A 78 4.36 -15.72 10.65
C ALA A 78 5.08 -15.91 11.99
N GLY A 79 4.76 -15.09 12.99
CA GLY A 79 5.23 -15.24 14.37
C GLY A 79 6.75 -15.07 14.57
N ASN A 80 7.17 -15.16 15.83
CA ASN A 80 8.55 -14.90 16.25
C ASN A 80 9.57 -16.00 15.88
N SER A 81 9.13 -17.14 15.35
CA SER A 81 9.94 -18.37 15.32
C SER A 81 9.86 -19.16 14.03
N SER A 82 9.11 -18.71 13.02
CA SER A 82 9.05 -19.42 11.73
C SER A 82 9.62 -18.57 10.61
N ASP A 83 10.43 -19.20 9.75
CA ASP A 83 10.89 -18.63 8.47
C ASP A 83 9.78 -18.66 7.39
N GLN A 84 8.54 -18.96 7.79
CA GLN A 84 7.40 -19.02 6.88
C GLN A 84 6.77 -17.64 6.72
N TRP A 85 6.63 -17.25 5.46
CA TRP A 85 5.88 -16.07 5.05
C TRP A 85 4.42 -16.43 4.85
N ASN A 86 3.54 -15.85 5.66
CA ASN A 86 2.11 -15.91 5.40
C ASN A 86 1.71 -14.77 4.48
N GLY A 87 0.74 -14.99 3.61
CA GLY A 87 0.27 -13.93 2.74
C GLY A 87 -0.84 -14.38 1.83
N TYR A 88 -1.50 -13.42 1.19
CA TYR A 88 -2.57 -13.67 0.24
C TYR A 88 -2.47 -12.72 -0.94
N PHE A 89 -3.06 -13.14 -2.06
CA PHE A 89 -3.28 -12.29 -3.21
C PHE A 89 -4.61 -11.56 -3.08
N VAL A 90 -4.58 -10.25 -3.31
CA VAL A 90 -5.79 -9.44 -3.51
C VAL A 90 -6.41 -9.85 -4.83
N GLN A 91 -7.73 -10.03 -4.85
CA GLN A 91 -8.42 -10.53 -6.03
C GLN A 91 -8.53 -9.45 -7.11
N MET A 92 -8.71 -9.86 -8.37
CA MET A 92 -8.69 -8.94 -9.51
C MET A 92 -9.86 -7.94 -9.46
N ASP A 93 -11.04 -8.37 -9.02
CA ASP A 93 -12.22 -7.53 -8.81
C ASP A 93 -11.94 -6.44 -7.76
N GLU A 94 -11.28 -6.79 -6.67
CA GLU A 94 -10.94 -5.83 -5.61
C GLU A 94 -9.83 -4.85 -6.03
N ILE A 95 -8.86 -5.31 -6.83
CA ILE A 95 -7.87 -4.42 -7.42
C ILE A 95 -8.55 -3.40 -8.32
N GLU A 96 -9.59 -3.80 -9.06
CA GLU A 96 -10.38 -2.87 -9.87
C GLU A 96 -11.19 -1.91 -8.99
N GLU A 97 -11.75 -2.35 -7.86
CA GLU A 97 -12.38 -1.44 -6.90
C GLU A 97 -11.39 -0.37 -6.38
N ILE A 98 -10.16 -0.77 -6.04
CA ILE A 98 -9.09 0.14 -5.61
C ILE A 98 -8.73 1.11 -6.74
N ARG A 99 -8.68 0.63 -7.99
CA ARG A 99 -8.44 1.47 -9.16
C ARG A 99 -9.51 2.54 -9.35
N GLN A 100 -10.78 2.20 -9.16
CA GLN A 100 -11.88 3.15 -9.24
C GLN A 100 -11.81 4.20 -8.14
N LEU A 101 -11.45 3.79 -6.91
CA LEU A 101 -11.20 4.74 -5.81
C LEU A 101 -10.06 5.71 -6.16
N TRP A 102 -8.94 5.19 -6.66
CA TRP A 102 -7.80 6.03 -7.04
C TRP A 102 -8.17 7.03 -8.15
N LYS A 103 -8.92 6.60 -9.17
CA LYS A 103 -9.43 7.50 -10.23
C LYS A 103 -10.38 8.57 -9.71
N LYS A 104 -11.18 8.26 -8.68
CA LYS A 104 -12.15 9.19 -8.08
C LYS A 104 -11.45 10.33 -7.34
N TYR A 105 -10.39 10.03 -6.59
CA TYR A 105 -9.79 11.02 -5.68
C TYR A 105 -8.49 11.62 -6.20
N THR A 106 -7.61 10.84 -6.81
CA THR A 106 -6.31 11.31 -7.35
C THR A 106 -5.44 12.13 -6.38
N THR A 107 -5.76 12.13 -5.08
CA THR A 107 -5.12 12.97 -4.05
C THR A 107 -3.89 12.28 -3.46
N SER A 108 -2.92 13.08 -3.01
CA SER A 108 -1.73 12.63 -2.25
C SER A 108 -2.06 12.09 -0.86
N VAL A 109 -3.19 12.53 -0.28
CA VAL A 109 -3.71 12.03 1.00
C VAL A 109 -4.80 11.02 0.70
N ILE A 110 -4.76 9.85 1.34
CA ILE A 110 -5.83 8.86 1.24
C ILE A 110 -7.13 9.44 1.84
N PRO A 111 -8.22 9.53 1.08
CA PRO A 111 -9.49 9.99 1.63
C PRO A 111 -10.06 8.94 2.59
N PRO A 112 -10.76 9.33 3.67
CA PRO A 112 -11.30 8.39 4.64
C PRO A 112 -12.20 7.30 4.02
N GLU A 113 -12.98 7.65 2.99
CA GLU A 113 -13.82 6.70 2.24
C GLU A 113 -12.98 5.65 1.48
N ALA A 114 -11.85 6.06 0.91
CA ALA A 114 -10.94 5.15 0.22
C ALA A 114 -10.21 4.25 1.21
N GLU A 115 -9.78 4.80 2.34
CA GLU A 115 -9.12 4.05 3.42
C GLU A 115 -10.05 2.96 3.97
N ASP A 116 -11.29 3.32 4.34
CA ASP A 116 -12.29 2.40 4.86
C ASP A 116 -12.57 1.23 3.90
N LYS A 117 -12.64 1.54 2.60
CA LYS A 117 -12.92 0.53 1.58
C LYS A 117 -11.72 -0.39 1.35
N ILE A 118 -10.50 0.15 1.38
CA ILE A 118 -9.28 -0.67 1.33
C ILE A 118 -9.21 -1.56 2.57
N VAL A 119 -9.41 -1.02 3.77
CA VAL A 119 -9.44 -1.81 5.01
C VAL A 119 -10.47 -2.94 4.94
N THR A 120 -11.65 -2.67 4.37
CA THR A 120 -12.69 -3.69 4.15
C THR A 120 -12.21 -4.80 3.22
N ILE A 121 -11.58 -4.45 2.09
CA ILE A 121 -10.99 -5.43 1.15
C ILE A 121 -9.93 -6.29 1.86
N LEU A 122 -9.08 -5.67 2.67
CA LEU A 122 -8.00 -6.35 3.40
C LEU A 122 -8.55 -7.25 4.53
N GLY A 123 -9.64 -6.84 5.18
CA GLY A 123 -10.30 -7.57 6.25
C GLY A 123 -10.99 -8.86 5.80
N LYS A 124 -11.39 -8.98 4.52
CA LYS A 124 -12.07 -10.17 3.98
C LYS A 124 -11.24 -11.45 4.07
N ARG A 125 -9.91 -11.34 4.03
CA ARG A 125 -8.98 -12.51 3.96
C ARG A 125 -8.03 -12.60 5.13
N GLY A 126 -7.92 -11.55 5.93
CA GLY A 126 -7.10 -11.55 7.11
C GLY A 126 -7.89 -11.84 8.37
N LYS A 127 -7.39 -12.78 9.18
CA LYS A 127 -7.25 -12.53 10.63
C LYS A 127 -6.24 -11.38 10.89
N LEU A 128 -6.29 -10.31 10.08
CA LEU A 128 -5.41 -9.16 10.17
C LEU A 128 -6.00 -8.27 11.24
N HIS A 129 -5.28 -8.18 12.37
CA HIS A 129 -5.50 -7.11 13.33
C HIS A 129 -5.51 -5.79 12.56
N VAL A 130 -6.67 -5.13 12.51
CA VAL A 130 -6.72 -3.70 12.18
C VAL A 130 -5.73 -3.04 13.13
N SER A 131 -4.69 -2.39 12.59
CA SER A 131 -3.67 -1.75 13.42
C SER A 131 -4.36 -0.83 14.42
N GLN A 132 -3.96 -0.89 15.70
CA GLN A 132 -4.48 0.01 16.73
C GLN A 132 -4.33 1.47 16.30
N ASP A 133 -3.29 1.80 15.51
CA ASP A 133 -3.06 3.15 14.98
C ASP A 133 -4.18 3.62 14.02
N HIS A 134 -4.72 2.72 13.19
CA HIS A 134 -5.85 3.07 12.32
C HIS A 134 -7.13 3.32 13.14
N MET A 135 -7.35 2.55 14.21
CA MET A 135 -8.47 2.78 15.13
C MET A 135 -8.30 4.07 15.94
N VAL A 136 -7.09 4.34 16.43
CA VAL A 136 -6.75 5.55 17.20
C VAL A 136 -6.88 6.81 16.33
N ARG A 137 -6.44 6.75 15.07
CA ARG A 137 -6.59 7.87 14.13
C ARG A 137 -8.05 8.17 13.86
N ARG A 138 -8.90 7.16 13.61
CA ARG A 138 -10.36 7.37 13.48
C ARG A 138 -11.01 7.94 14.73
N ILE A 139 -10.60 7.49 15.93
CA ILE A 139 -11.12 8.03 17.18
C ILE A 139 -10.75 9.51 17.29
N ASN A 140 -9.48 9.87 17.06
CA ASN A 140 -9.04 11.27 17.09
C ASN A 140 -9.76 12.14 16.07
N ASP A 141 -9.89 11.68 14.82
CA ASP A 141 -10.58 12.43 13.76
C ASP A 141 -12.08 12.59 14.06
N SER A 142 -12.72 11.58 14.66
CA SER A 142 -14.12 11.65 15.08
C SER A 142 -14.34 12.59 16.28
N LEU A 143 -13.41 12.62 17.23
CA LEU A 143 -13.42 13.54 18.36
C LEU A 143 -13.19 14.99 17.90
N ASP A 144 -12.32 15.20 16.93
CA ASP A 144 -12.08 16.53 16.36
C ASP A 144 -13.27 17.01 15.52
N TYR A 145 -13.96 16.13 14.80
CA TYR A 145 -15.22 16.45 14.13
C TYR A 145 -16.32 16.85 15.12
N GLN A 146 -16.46 16.13 16.24
CA GLN A 146 -17.41 16.47 17.30
C GLN A 146 -17.07 17.80 18.00
N LYS A 147 -15.79 18.14 18.14
CA LYS A 147 -15.35 19.42 18.72
C LYS A 147 -15.55 20.61 17.78
N ARG A 148 -15.52 20.40 16.47
CA ARG A 148 -15.63 21.47 15.47
C ARG A 148 -17.06 21.75 15.02
N GLY A 149 -17.98 20.79 15.19
CA GLY A 149 -19.37 20.91 14.74
C GLY A 149 -19.50 20.92 13.21
N PRO A 150 -20.66 20.55 12.65
CA PRO A 150 -20.89 20.70 11.22
C PRO A 150 -20.94 22.19 10.88
N GLY A 151 -19.93 22.67 10.14
CA GLY A 151 -19.89 24.01 9.55
C GLY A 151 -20.83 24.16 8.37
#